data_AF-A0A959LHG3-F1
#
_entry.id   AF-A0A959LHG3-F1
#
_cell.length_a   1.000
_cell.length_b   1.000
_cell.length_c   1.000
_cell.angle_alpha   90.00
_cell.angle_beta   90.00
_cell.angle_gamma   90.00
#
_symmetry.space_group_name_H-M   'P 1'
#
loop_
_entity.id
_entity.type
_entity.pdbx_description
1 polymer ?
#
loop_
_entity_poly.entity_id
_entity_poly.type
_entity_poly.pdbx_seq_one_letter_code
_entity_poly.pdbx_strand_id
1 'polypeptide(L)'
;SELDMVSIDAAGTISTVFNVPDSLAYGEAGPPKIFLDAMAGIQLIIPESLVKEMVKDLSASFDASYLDYPSDPFYEKALAEFIPEDAKYFETTNIMRNRALDLPDEFNKYSFFIPKMSLKWDPELQSFVSLGDKLPVASIYGEMFNRYFKGHIEIRMPSNGDDRLYIYLKSSSEFYYFFGYRGGILSVASNNPGFLEAAAGLKAKDLVLEPEKDKIYEIQFVESDTPERWLRRIETATK
;
A
#
# COMPACT_ATOMS: atom_id res chain seq x y z
N SER A 1 19.32 1.24 1.18
CA SER A 1 18.18 2.18 1.19
C SER A 1 17.56 2.08 2.58
N GLU A 2 16.88 3.08 3.13
CA GLU A 2 16.24 2.88 4.45
C GLU A 2 15.11 1.82 4.43
N LEU A 3 14.72 1.36 3.24
CA LEU A 3 13.80 0.24 3.00
C LEU A 3 14.47 -1.15 2.97
N ASP A 4 15.69 -1.33 3.48
CA ASP A 4 16.43 -2.61 3.39
C ASP A 4 15.75 -3.84 4.07
N MET A 5 14.62 -3.66 4.76
CA MET A 5 13.79 -4.71 5.38
C MET A 5 12.31 -4.66 4.97
N VAL A 6 11.96 -3.80 4.00
CA VAL A 6 10.62 -3.68 3.44
C VAL A 6 10.76 -3.66 1.92
N SER A 7 10.05 -4.54 1.23
CA SER A 7 10.05 -4.56 -0.23
C SER A 7 8.72 -4.07 -0.78
N ILE A 8 8.81 -3.39 -1.92
CA ILE A 8 7.68 -3.06 -2.77
C ILE A 8 8.05 -3.58 -4.16
N ASP A 9 7.43 -4.70 -4.54
CA ASP A 9 7.48 -5.19 -5.92
C ASP A 9 6.38 -4.45 -6.68
N ALA A 10 6.71 -3.79 -7.79
CA ALA A 10 5.72 -3.02 -8.55
C ALA A 10 5.93 -3.13 -10.06
N ALA A 11 4.81 -3.24 -10.78
CA ALA A 11 4.76 -3.20 -12.24
C ALA A 11 3.68 -2.20 -12.68
N GLY A 12 4.00 -1.33 -13.64
CA GLY A 12 3.10 -0.24 -13.96
C GLY A 12 3.55 0.70 -15.06
N THR A 13 2.82 1.80 -15.19
CA THR A 13 3.05 2.84 -16.20
C THR A 13 3.23 4.19 -15.53
N ILE A 14 4.29 4.90 -15.92
CA ILE A 14 4.52 6.29 -15.54
C ILE A 14 4.03 7.20 -16.66
N SER A 15 3.31 8.26 -16.33
CA SER A 15 2.92 9.31 -17.27
C SER A 15 3.27 10.69 -16.73
N THR A 16 3.54 11.62 -17.64
CA THR A 16 3.85 13.00 -17.28
C THR A 16 3.22 13.97 -18.26
N VAL A 17 2.82 15.14 -17.76
CA VAL A 17 2.26 16.22 -18.57
C VAL A 17 3.24 17.39 -18.57
N PHE A 18 3.79 17.70 -19.74
CA PHE A 18 4.58 18.90 -19.97
C PHE A 18 3.66 20.05 -20.37
N ASN A 19 3.57 21.08 -19.52
CA ASN A 19 2.97 22.34 -19.93
C ASN A 19 4.00 23.11 -20.76
N VAL A 20 3.85 23.11 -22.08
CA VAL A 20 4.62 24.03 -22.95
C VAL A 20 3.85 25.35 -22.99
N PRO A 21 4.40 26.47 -22.47
CA PRO A 21 3.75 27.76 -22.60
C PRO A 21 3.62 28.12 -24.08
N ASP A 22 2.41 28.41 -24.53
CA ASP A 22 2.21 29.02 -25.84
C ASP A 22 2.84 30.42 -25.80
N SER A 23 3.53 30.76 -26.89
CA SER A 23 4.75 31.59 -26.96
C SER A 23 4.66 33.08 -26.60
N LEU A 24 3.74 33.52 -25.71
CA LEU A 24 3.60 34.92 -25.29
C LEU A 24 3.45 35.16 -23.78
N ALA A 25 3.49 34.10 -22.96
CA ALA A 25 3.53 34.24 -21.50
C ALA A 25 4.86 33.71 -20.95
N TYR A 26 5.81 34.63 -20.69
CA TYR A 26 6.94 34.37 -19.79
C TYR A 26 6.38 34.31 -18.35
N GLY A 27 5.77 33.18 -18.01
CA GLY A 27 5.25 32.89 -16.68
C GLY A 27 5.38 31.39 -16.44
N GLU A 28 6.12 31.04 -15.40
CA GLU A 28 6.62 29.71 -15.05
C GLU A 28 5.57 28.60 -15.28
N ALA A 29 5.83 27.73 -16.26
CA ALA A 29 5.21 26.41 -16.24
C ALA A 29 5.67 25.73 -14.95
N GLY A 30 4.75 25.49 -14.02
CA GLY A 30 5.03 24.73 -12.80
C GLY A 30 5.67 23.38 -13.11
N PRO A 31 6.30 22.72 -12.11
CA PRO A 31 6.98 21.45 -12.33
C PRO A 31 6.03 20.42 -12.98
N PRO A 32 6.55 19.56 -13.87
CA PRO A 32 5.73 18.59 -14.57
C PRO A 32 5.01 17.69 -13.58
N LYS A 33 3.71 17.46 -13.82
CA LYS A 33 2.95 16.49 -13.02
C LYS A 33 3.39 15.09 -13.44
N ILE A 34 3.69 14.24 -12.46
CA ILE A 34 4.06 12.84 -12.67
C ILE A 34 3.01 11.97 -12.00
N PHE A 35 2.46 11.04 -12.77
CA PHE A 35 1.50 10.06 -12.32
C PHE A 35 2.05 8.66 -12.54
N LEU A 36 1.73 7.75 -11.63
CA LEU A 36 2.11 6.35 -11.68
C LEU A 36 0.85 5.51 -11.44
N ASP A 37 0.50 4.67 -12.41
CA ASP A 37 -0.42 3.55 -12.18
C ASP A 37 0.41 2.30 -11.96
N ALA A 38 0.27 1.64 -10.81
CA ALA A 38 1.08 0.49 -10.43
C ALA A 38 0.23 -0.64 -9.83
N MET A 39 0.52 -1.87 -10.24
CA MET A 39 0.20 -3.06 -9.45
C MET A 39 1.35 -3.25 -8.48
N ALA A 40 1.08 -3.39 -7.20
CA ALA A 40 2.12 -3.50 -6.19
C ALA A 40 1.86 -4.60 -5.16
N GLY A 41 2.89 -5.37 -4.87
CA GLY A 41 2.99 -6.23 -3.71
C GLY A 41 3.90 -5.60 -2.67
N ILE A 42 3.39 -5.36 -1.47
CA ILE A 42 4.12 -4.73 -0.37
C ILE A 42 4.39 -5.78 0.71
N GLN A 43 5.64 -5.86 1.20
CA GLN A 43 6.02 -6.75 2.29
C GLN A 43 6.47 -5.97 3.52
N LEU A 44 5.72 -6.12 4.60
CA LEU A 44 6.03 -5.65 5.96
C LEU A 44 6.11 -6.86 6.89
N ILE A 45 6.74 -6.70 8.05
CA ILE A 45 6.75 -7.73 9.09
C ILE A 45 5.79 -7.31 10.18
N ILE A 46 4.56 -7.82 10.14
CA ILE A 46 3.52 -7.54 11.15
C ILE A 46 3.22 -8.84 11.91
N PRO A 47 3.17 -8.81 13.27
CA PRO A 47 2.86 -9.97 14.07
C PRO A 47 1.53 -10.61 13.65
N GLU A 48 1.51 -11.93 13.54
CA GLU A 48 0.37 -12.72 13.07
C GLU A 48 -0.91 -12.42 13.87
N SER A 49 -0.79 -12.21 15.19
CA SER A 49 -1.92 -11.85 16.05
C SER A 49 -2.58 -10.53 15.66
N LEU A 50 -1.80 -9.54 15.24
CA LEU A 50 -2.30 -8.25 14.76
C LEU A 50 -2.94 -8.38 13.38
N VAL A 51 -2.28 -9.11 12.47
CA VAL A 51 -2.81 -9.40 11.13
C VAL A 51 -4.17 -10.08 11.23
N LYS A 52 -4.30 -11.08 12.11
CA LYS A 52 -5.55 -11.82 12.31
C LYS A 52 -6.71 -10.91 12.70
N GLU A 53 -6.51 -9.97 13.64
CA GLU A 53 -7.58 -9.05 14.05
C GLU A 53 -7.90 -8.01 12.98
N MET A 54 -6.91 -7.54 12.21
CA MET A 54 -7.12 -6.65 11.07
C MET A 54 -7.91 -7.34 9.95
N VAL A 55 -7.48 -8.53 9.54
CA VAL A 55 -8.11 -9.33 8.48
C VAL A 55 -9.56 -9.67 8.86
N LYS A 56 -9.78 -10.13 10.10
CA LYS A 56 -11.12 -10.41 10.62
C LYS A 56 -12.08 -9.21 10.52
N ASP A 57 -11.61 -8.00 10.87
CA ASP A 57 -12.43 -6.78 10.78
C ASP A 57 -12.69 -6.36 9.32
N LEU A 58 -11.66 -6.34 8.48
CA LEU A 58 -11.78 -5.97 7.07
C LEU A 58 -12.68 -6.96 6.30
N SER A 59 -12.64 -8.26 6.63
CA SER A 59 -13.47 -9.28 5.99
C SER A 59 -14.95 -9.11 6.35
N ALA A 60 -15.24 -8.52 7.52
CA ALA A 60 -16.59 -8.15 7.94
C ALA A 60 -17.13 -6.86 7.28
N SER A 61 -16.32 -6.14 6.49
CA SER A 61 -16.75 -4.92 5.78
C SER A 61 -17.56 -5.25 4.52
N PHE A 62 -18.79 -5.75 4.69
CA PHE A 62 -19.66 -6.23 3.59
C PHE A 62 -20.18 -5.15 2.63
N ASP A 63 -20.17 -3.89 3.06
CA ASP A 63 -20.55 -2.70 2.30
C ASP A 63 -19.41 -2.14 1.43
N ALA A 64 -18.17 -2.62 1.63
CA ALA A 64 -17.06 -2.28 0.77
C ALA A 64 -17.31 -2.82 -0.65
N SER A 65 -17.18 -1.93 -1.65
CA SER A 65 -17.46 -2.26 -3.04
C SER A 65 -16.44 -3.27 -3.57
N TYR A 66 -16.93 -4.27 -4.32
CA TYR A 66 -16.06 -5.22 -5.01
C TYR A 66 -15.22 -4.53 -6.08
N LEU A 67 -14.00 -5.04 -6.28
CA LEU A 67 -13.18 -4.66 -7.42
C LEU A 67 -13.73 -5.32 -8.67
N ASP A 68 -13.89 -4.52 -9.72
CA ASP A 68 -14.02 -5.01 -11.07
C ASP A 68 -12.65 -5.00 -11.76
N TYR A 69 -12.44 -6.02 -12.58
CA TYR A 69 -11.25 -6.13 -13.42
C TYR A 69 -11.70 -5.91 -14.86
N PRO A 70 -11.86 -4.64 -15.29
CA PRO A 70 -12.23 -4.36 -16.67
C PRO A 70 -11.22 -5.01 -17.62
N SER A 71 -11.61 -5.16 -18.89
CA SER A 71 -10.70 -5.58 -19.96
C SER A 71 -9.68 -4.48 -20.29
N ASP A 72 -8.86 -4.14 -19.30
CA ASP A 72 -7.76 -3.19 -19.33
C ASP A 72 -6.44 -3.97 -19.45
N PRO A 73 -5.68 -3.80 -20.55
CA PRO A 73 -4.39 -4.46 -20.75
C PRO A 73 -3.37 -4.21 -19.63
N PHE A 74 -3.57 -3.18 -18.81
CA PHE A 74 -2.74 -2.91 -17.64
C PHE A 74 -2.62 -4.12 -16.72
N TYR A 75 -3.75 -4.73 -16.34
CA TYR A 75 -3.75 -5.81 -15.35
C TYR A 75 -2.96 -7.03 -15.83
N GLU A 76 -3.16 -7.42 -17.08
CA GLU A 76 -2.49 -8.60 -17.66
C GLU A 76 -0.99 -8.37 -17.78
N LYS A 77 -0.56 -7.20 -18.23
CA LYS A 77 0.86 -6.86 -18.34
C LYS A 77 1.53 -6.80 -16.98
N ALA A 78 0.90 -6.15 -16.01
CA ALA A 78 1.47 -6.00 -14.68
C ALA A 78 1.52 -7.33 -13.94
N LEU A 79 0.47 -8.15 -14.05
CA LEU A 79 0.39 -9.45 -13.37
C LEU A 79 1.45 -10.46 -13.86
N ALA A 80 1.90 -10.34 -15.11
CA ALA A 80 2.95 -11.19 -15.66
C ALA A 80 4.30 -11.03 -14.91
N GLU A 81 4.55 -9.87 -14.31
CA GLU A 81 5.74 -9.63 -13.48
C GLU A 81 5.65 -10.32 -12.10
N PHE A 82 4.44 -10.63 -11.64
CA PHE A 82 4.20 -11.29 -10.34
C PHE A 82 4.05 -12.82 -10.47
N ILE A 83 3.60 -13.30 -11.63
CA ILE A 83 3.37 -14.72 -11.90
C ILE A 83 4.21 -15.12 -13.12
N PRO A 84 5.49 -15.49 -12.93
CA PRO A 84 6.39 -15.84 -14.03
C PRO A 84 6.10 -17.22 -14.65
N GLU A 85 5.23 -18.03 -14.03
CA GLU A 85 4.84 -19.35 -14.55
C GLU A 85 3.63 -19.22 -15.49
N ASP A 86 3.85 -19.42 -16.79
CA ASP A 86 2.85 -19.22 -17.87
C ASP A 86 1.50 -19.90 -17.61
N ALA A 87 1.51 -21.15 -17.12
CA ALA A 87 0.28 -21.91 -16.88
C ALA A 87 -0.58 -21.25 -15.79
N LYS A 88 0.04 -20.86 -14.68
CA LYS A 88 -0.63 -20.20 -13.56
C LYS A 88 -1.03 -18.78 -13.92
N TYR A 89 -0.18 -18.06 -14.65
CA TYR A 89 -0.52 -16.73 -15.17
C TYR A 89 -1.77 -16.78 -16.05
N PHE A 90 -1.85 -17.73 -16.98
CA PHE A 90 -3.00 -17.91 -17.86
C PHE A 90 -4.28 -18.28 -17.06
N GLU A 91 -4.16 -19.16 -16.07
CA GLU A 91 -5.27 -19.50 -15.19
C GLU A 91 -5.76 -18.29 -14.39
N THR A 92 -4.86 -17.59 -13.70
CA THR A 92 -5.19 -16.41 -12.88
C THR A 92 -5.81 -15.30 -13.72
N THR A 93 -5.25 -14.99 -14.91
CA THR A 93 -5.81 -13.96 -15.80
C THR A 93 -7.22 -14.33 -16.28
N ASN A 94 -7.49 -15.61 -16.56
CA ASN A 94 -8.83 -16.05 -16.93
C ASN A 94 -9.83 -15.94 -15.79
N ILE A 95 -9.45 -16.31 -14.56
CA ILE A 95 -10.32 -16.14 -13.38
C ILE A 95 -10.59 -14.65 -13.13
N MET A 96 -9.54 -13.82 -13.19
CA MET A 96 -9.60 -12.37 -12.99
C MET A 96 -10.60 -11.70 -13.96
N ARG A 97 -10.52 -11.99 -15.26
CA ARG A 97 -11.41 -11.41 -16.28
C ARG A 97 -12.89 -11.74 -16.06
N ASN A 98 -13.19 -12.90 -15.45
CA ASN A 98 -14.56 -13.40 -15.33
C ASN A 98 -15.17 -13.16 -13.94
N ARG A 99 -14.35 -12.92 -12.91
CA ARG A 99 -14.82 -12.88 -11.52
C ARG A 99 -14.06 -11.87 -10.66
N ALA A 100 -12.86 -12.24 -10.25
CA ALA A 100 -12.02 -11.49 -9.32
C ALA A 100 -10.58 -11.97 -9.46
N LEU A 101 -9.59 -11.14 -9.10
CA LEU A 101 -8.21 -11.61 -9.01
C LEU A 101 -8.12 -12.70 -7.94
N ASP A 102 -7.41 -13.78 -8.25
CA ASP A 102 -7.14 -14.89 -7.34
C ASP A 102 -5.69 -15.33 -7.52
N LEU A 103 -4.81 -14.82 -6.64
CA LEU A 103 -3.38 -15.04 -6.75
C LEU A 103 -3.02 -16.43 -6.22
N PRO A 104 -2.20 -17.23 -6.94
CA PRO A 104 -1.70 -18.49 -6.40
C PRO A 104 -0.89 -18.27 -5.12
N ASP A 105 -1.06 -19.13 -4.12
CA ASP A 105 -0.46 -18.99 -2.79
C ASP A 105 1.05 -18.76 -2.82
N GLU A 106 1.76 -19.43 -3.74
CA GLU A 106 3.22 -19.30 -3.87
C GLU A 106 3.68 -17.90 -4.36
N PHE A 107 2.79 -17.15 -5.01
CA PHE A 107 3.02 -15.79 -5.49
C PHE A 107 2.33 -14.72 -4.61
N ASN A 108 1.41 -15.13 -3.73
CA ASN A 108 0.67 -14.24 -2.82
C ASN A 108 1.39 -14.04 -1.47
N LYS A 109 2.70 -13.81 -1.52
CA LYS A 109 3.60 -13.65 -0.35
C LYS A 109 3.57 -12.25 0.29
N TYR A 110 2.65 -11.39 -0.13
CA TYR A 110 2.65 -9.97 0.20
C TYR A 110 1.79 -9.68 1.42
N SER A 111 2.22 -8.73 2.25
CA SER A 111 1.42 -8.20 3.35
C SER A 111 0.20 -7.46 2.81
N PHE A 112 0.38 -6.72 1.71
CA PHE A 112 -0.70 -6.06 0.97
C PHE A 112 -0.46 -6.24 -0.52
N PHE A 113 -1.47 -6.71 -1.25
CA PHE A 113 -1.45 -6.71 -2.72
C PHE A 113 -2.48 -5.73 -3.26
N ILE A 114 -1.99 -4.75 -4.01
CA ILE A 114 -2.77 -3.65 -4.56
C ILE A 114 -2.79 -3.83 -6.08
N PRO A 115 -3.93 -4.25 -6.68
CA PRO A 115 -3.96 -4.68 -8.07
C PRO A 115 -3.80 -3.51 -9.06
N LYS A 116 -4.18 -2.29 -8.66
CA LYS A 116 -3.95 -1.05 -9.41
C LYS A 116 -4.08 0.17 -8.50
N MET A 117 -2.96 0.72 -8.02
CA MET A 117 -2.93 2.03 -7.37
C MET A 117 -2.59 3.12 -8.37
N SER A 118 -3.33 4.23 -8.33
CA SER A 118 -2.98 5.46 -9.01
C SER A 118 -2.30 6.40 -8.01
N LEU A 119 -1.09 6.85 -8.33
CA LEU A 119 -0.24 7.69 -7.49
C LEU A 119 0.11 8.99 -8.21
N LYS A 120 0.24 10.09 -7.46
CA LYS A 120 0.79 11.36 -7.94
C LYS A 120 2.09 11.65 -7.22
N TRP A 121 3.11 12.11 -7.95
CA TRP A 121 4.30 12.67 -7.33
C TRP A 121 3.97 14.03 -6.71
N ASP A 122 4.29 14.18 -5.43
CA ASP A 122 4.26 15.44 -4.72
C ASP A 122 5.71 15.92 -4.47
N PRO A 123 6.14 17.03 -5.09
CA PRO A 123 7.52 17.50 -4.96
C PRO A 123 7.83 18.12 -3.59
N GLU A 124 6.84 18.64 -2.86
CA GLU A 124 7.03 19.22 -1.53
C GLU A 124 7.22 18.11 -0.50
N LEU A 125 6.43 17.04 -0.62
CA LEU A 125 6.56 15.84 0.20
C LEU A 125 7.71 14.94 -0.25
N GLN A 126 8.20 15.08 -1.49
CA GLN A 126 9.14 14.16 -2.12
C GLN A 126 8.63 12.71 -2.07
N SER A 127 7.37 12.54 -2.44
CA SER A 127 6.67 11.25 -2.31
C SER A 127 5.69 11.00 -3.44
N PHE A 128 5.49 9.73 -3.78
CA PHE A 128 4.27 9.31 -4.45
C PHE A 128 3.15 9.13 -3.43
N VAL A 129 1.99 9.73 -3.72
CA VAL A 129 0.81 9.70 -2.87
C VAL A 129 -0.36 9.11 -3.65
N SER A 130 -1.07 8.15 -3.07
CA SER A 130 -2.26 7.55 -3.68
C SER A 130 -3.37 8.56 -3.91
N LEU A 131 -3.94 8.53 -5.11
CA LEU A 131 -5.07 9.35 -5.52
C LEU A 131 -6.38 8.74 -5.05
N GLY A 132 -7.37 9.61 -4.79
CA GLY A 132 -8.67 9.21 -4.25
C GLY A 132 -8.63 8.92 -2.75
N ASP A 133 -9.80 8.59 -2.19
CA ASP A 133 -9.98 8.26 -0.77
C ASP A 133 -10.11 6.75 -0.52
N LYS A 134 -9.98 5.94 -1.57
CA LYS A 134 -10.10 4.48 -1.52
C LYS A 134 -8.93 3.80 -2.21
N LEU A 135 -8.45 2.73 -1.60
CA LEU A 135 -7.45 1.83 -2.17
C LEU A 135 -8.13 0.53 -2.63
N PRO A 136 -7.84 0.05 -3.85
CA PRO A 136 -8.19 -1.30 -4.24
C PRO A 136 -7.25 -2.27 -3.53
N VAL A 137 -7.80 -3.19 -2.75
CA VAL A 137 -7.03 -4.22 -2.05
C VAL A 137 -7.46 -5.58 -2.58
N ALA A 138 -6.54 -6.28 -3.25
CA ALA A 138 -6.80 -7.64 -3.72
C ALA A 138 -6.59 -8.65 -2.59
N SER A 139 -5.47 -8.55 -1.87
CA SER A 139 -5.16 -9.45 -0.76
C SER A 139 -4.44 -8.76 0.39
N ILE A 140 -4.55 -9.34 1.58
CA ILE A 140 -3.78 -8.98 2.77
C ILE A 140 -3.27 -10.27 3.39
N TYR A 141 -1.94 -10.43 3.50
CA TYR A 141 -1.30 -11.63 4.04
C TYR A 141 -1.84 -12.94 3.43
N GLY A 142 -2.03 -12.97 2.12
CA GLY A 142 -2.55 -14.14 1.40
C GLY A 142 -4.08 -14.24 1.37
N GLU A 143 -4.81 -13.61 2.30
CA GLU A 143 -6.27 -13.63 2.29
C GLU A 143 -6.82 -12.70 1.20
N MET A 144 -7.64 -13.24 0.31
CA MET A 144 -8.21 -12.51 -0.82
C MET A 144 -9.44 -11.69 -0.41
N PHE A 145 -9.41 -10.39 -0.67
CA PHE A 145 -10.47 -9.42 -0.41
C PHE A 145 -11.16 -8.96 -1.70
N ASN A 146 -10.38 -8.53 -2.69
CA ASN A 146 -10.87 -7.91 -3.93
C ASN A 146 -11.93 -6.84 -3.69
N ARG A 147 -11.63 -5.87 -2.81
CA ARG A 147 -12.53 -4.77 -2.44
C ARG A 147 -11.81 -3.42 -2.38
N TYR A 148 -12.59 -2.35 -2.49
CA TYR A 148 -12.15 -1.00 -2.16
C TYR A 148 -12.31 -0.73 -0.67
N PHE A 149 -11.22 -0.33 -0.02
CA PHE A 149 -11.25 0.18 1.36
C PHE A 149 -10.92 1.66 1.39
N LYS A 150 -11.53 2.41 2.31
CA LYS A 150 -11.08 3.79 2.54
C LYS A 150 -9.63 3.74 3.02
N GLY A 151 -8.75 4.50 2.39
CA GLY A 151 -7.32 4.37 2.68
C GLY A 151 -6.43 5.21 1.80
N HIS A 152 -5.16 5.31 2.20
CA HIS A 152 -4.10 5.98 1.45
C HIS A 152 -2.76 5.26 1.61
N ILE A 153 -1.92 5.37 0.59
CA ILE A 153 -0.51 4.94 0.61
C ILE A 153 0.37 6.13 0.23
N GLU A 154 1.48 6.30 0.95
CA GLU A 154 2.55 7.23 0.61
C GLU A 154 3.88 6.48 0.52
N ILE A 155 4.59 6.67 -0.58
CA ILE A 155 5.95 6.17 -0.80
C ILE A 155 6.86 7.40 -0.90
N ARG A 156 7.60 7.68 0.18
CA ARG A 156 8.51 8.82 0.27
C ARG A 156 9.91 8.41 -0.15
N MET A 157 10.50 9.16 -1.08
CA MET A 157 11.84 8.90 -1.63
C MET A 157 12.63 10.20 -1.73
N PRO A 158 13.03 10.79 -0.60
CA PRO A 158 13.82 12.01 -0.59
C PRO A 158 15.27 11.71 -1.01
N SER A 159 15.94 12.70 -1.59
CA SER A 159 17.32 12.55 -2.11
C SER A 159 18.38 12.25 -1.03
N ASN A 160 18.05 12.41 0.25
CA ASN A 160 18.93 12.10 1.36
C ASN A 160 18.85 10.63 1.82
N GLY A 161 18.06 9.79 1.15
CA GLY A 161 17.94 8.36 1.45
C GLY A 161 17.02 8.02 2.62
N ASP A 162 16.33 9.01 3.19
CA ASP A 162 15.31 8.85 4.26
C ASP A 162 13.98 8.35 3.68
N ASP A 163 14.05 7.17 3.05
CA ASP A 163 12.94 6.52 2.38
C ASP A 163 11.91 6.03 3.40
N ARG A 164 10.62 6.26 3.11
CA ARG A 164 9.53 5.91 4.03
C ARG A 164 8.34 5.33 3.28
N LEU A 165 7.64 4.43 3.96
CA LEU A 165 6.38 3.87 3.48
C LEU A 165 5.31 4.11 4.54
N TYR A 166 4.15 4.61 4.11
CA TYR A 166 2.98 4.74 4.97
C TYR A 166 1.77 4.08 4.30
N ILE A 167 1.03 3.30 5.08
CA ILE A 167 -0.21 2.65 4.67
C ILE A 167 -1.26 2.95 5.72
N TYR A 168 -2.42 3.42 5.27
CA TYR A 168 -3.59 3.62 6.11
C TYR A 168 -4.80 2.95 5.45
N LEU A 169 -5.48 2.10 6.20
CA LEU A 169 -6.74 1.47 5.79
C LEU A 169 -7.79 1.67 6.87
N LYS A 170 -9.04 1.77 6.44
CA LYS A 170 -10.20 1.92 7.33
C LYS A 170 -11.30 0.94 6.92
N SER A 171 -11.79 0.19 7.90
CA SER A 171 -12.94 -0.71 7.76
C SER A 171 -14.25 0.08 7.79
N SER A 172 -15.36 -0.56 7.41
CA SER A 172 -16.68 0.08 7.48
C SER A 172 -17.21 0.26 8.90
N SER A 173 -16.64 -0.45 9.87
CA SER A 173 -16.88 -0.23 11.30
C SER A 173 -16.16 1.01 11.85
N GLU A 174 -15.57 1.82 10.96
CA GLU A 174 -14.79 3.03 11.27
C GLU A 174 -13.48 2.77 12.03
N PHE A 175 -13.07 1.50 12.14
CA PHE A 175 -11.75 1.17 12.65
C PHE A 175 -10.68 1.39 11.60
N TYR A 176 -9.51 1.87 12.03
CA TYR A 176 -8.38 2.12 11.14
C TYR A 176 -7.15 1.30 11.53
N TYR A 177 -6.29 1.10 10.55
CA TYR A 177 -5.00 0.44 10.68
C TYR A 177 -3.96 1.31 9.96
N PHE A 178 -2.93 1.70 10.69
CA PHE A 178 -1.84 2.52 10.20
C PHE A 178 -0.51 1.80 10.38
N PHE A 179 0.28 1.81 9.31
CA PHE A 179 1.63 1.26 9.27
C PHE A 179 2.56 2.29 8.63
N GLY A 180 3.50 2.81 9.40
CA GLY A 180 4.52 3.75 8.93
C GLY A 180 5.91 3.16 9.13
N TYR A 181 6.62 2.87 8.06
CA TYR A 181 7.96 2.31 8.11
C TYR A 181 9.03 3.35 7.76
N ARG A 182 10.10 3.39 8.57
CA ARG A 182 11.29 4.21 8.36
C ARG A 182 12.50 3.60 9.07
N GLY A 183 13.60 3.40 8.35
CA GLY A 183 14.89 3.05 8.94
C GLY A 183 14.86 1.86 9.92
N GLY A 184 14.08 0.83 9.61
CA GLY A 184 13.91 -0.36 10.44
C GLY A 184 12.84 -0.28 11.52
N ILE A 185 12.20 0.87 11.70
CA ILE A 185 11.10 1.04 12.65
C ILE A 185 9.77 1.00 11.90
N LEU A 186 8.88 0.09 12.30
CA LEU A 186 7.48 0.06 11.92
C LEU A 186 6.63 0.70 13.02
N SER A 187 6.20 1.93 12.78
CA SER A 187 5.17 2.61 13.57
C SER A 187 3.80 2.03 13.27
N VAL A 188 3.08 1.57 14.30
CA VAL A 188 1.76 0.93 14.18
C VAL A 188 0.74 1.69 15.03
N ALA A 189 -0.45 1.95 14.47
CA ALA A 189 -1.57 2.50 15.23
C ALA A 189 -2.90 1.96 14.73
N SER A 190 -3.85 1.81 15.65
CA SER A 190 -5.23 1.41 15.38
C SER A 190 -6.15 1.88 16.50
N ASN A 191 -7.45 2.00 16.21
CA ASN A 191 -8.51 2.16 17.20
C ASN A 191 -9.39 0.90 17.34
N ASN A 192 -9.04 -0.21 16.69
CA ASN A 192 -9.77 -1.47 16.81
C ASN A 192 -9.47 -2.13 18.17
N PRO A 193 -10.48 -2.39 19.03
CA PRO A 193 -10.25 -2.96 20.36
C PRO A 193 -9.56 -4.33 20.36
N GLY A 194 -9.92 -5.22 19.43
CA GLY A 194 -9.31 -6.54 19.31
C GLY A 194 -7.85 -6.46 18.88
N PHE A 195 -7.54 -5.56 17.95
CA PHE A 195 -6.16 -5.27 17.55
C PHE A 195 -5.34 -4.69 18.72
N LEU A 196 -5.91 -3.76 19.49
CA LEU A 196 -5.26 -3.16 20.65
C LEU A 196 -5.02 -4.18 21.78
N GLU A 197 -5.97 -5.09 22.01
CA GLU A 197 -5.80 -6.20 22.94
C GLU A 197 -4.69 -7.15 22.48
N ALA A 198 -4.67 -7.52 21.19
CA ALA A 198 -3.62 -8.34 20.61
C ALA A 198 -2.24 -7.67 20.71
N ALA A 199 -2.17 -6.35 20.52
CA ALA A 199 -0.96 -5.54 20.69
C ALA A 199 -0.45 -5.55 22.13
N ALA A 200 -1.33 -5.39 23.12
CA ALA A 200 -0.96 -5.45 24.53
C ALA A 200 -0.44 -6.83 24.96
N GLY A 201 -0.82 -7.89 24.23
CA GLY A 201 -0.35 -9.25 24.47
C GLY A 201 1.01 -9.60 23.85
N LEU A 202 1.59 -8.73 23.03
CA LEU A 202 2.89 -8.98 22.39
C LEU A 202 4.04 -8.95 23.40
N LYS A 203 5.03 -9.82 23.19
CA LYS A 203 6.26 -9.86 23.99
C LYS A 203 7.35 -9.04 23.31
N ALA A 204 8.39 -8.69 24.07
CA ALA A 204 9.54 -7.94 23.53
C ALA A 204 10.15 -8.59 22.26
N LYS A 205 10.21 -9.92 22.22
CA LYS A 205 10.70 -10.68 21.05
C LYS A 205 9.80 -10.60 19.81
N ASP A 206 8.55 -10.20 19.98
CA ASP A 206 7.58 -10.02 18.88
C ASP A 206 7.64 -8.57 18.36
N LEU A 207 8.26 -7.65 19.13
CA LEU A 207 8.42 -6.23 18.81
C LEU A 207 9.81 -5.89 18.28
N VAL A 208 10.83 -6.65 18.65
CA VAL A 208 12.21 -6.47 18.17
C VAL A 208 12.61 -7.75 17.45
N LEU A 209 12.72 -7.65 16.13
CA LEU A 209 13.01 -8.77 15.23
C LEU A 209 14.38 -8.57 14.58
N GLU A 210 15.05 -9.67 14.27
CA GLU A 210 16.29 -9.68 13.50
C GLU A 210 16.11 -10.60 12.28
N PRO A 211 15.41 -10.14 11.22
CA PRO A 211 15.10 -10.97 10.05
C PRO A 211 16.35 -11.37 9.26
N GLU A 212 17.39 -10.54 9.32
CA GLU A 212 18.71 -10.80 8.76
C GLU A 212 19.76 -10.41 9.80
N LYS A 213 20.93 -11.06 9.74
CA LYS A 213 22.04 -10.79 10.64
C LYS A 213 22.38 -9.29 10.67
N ASP A 214 22.44 -8.72 11.88
CA ASP A 214 22.78 -7.32 12.14
C ASP A 214 21.75 -6.30 11.59
N LYS A 215 20.54 -6.73 11.18
CA LYS A 215 19.42 -5.86 10.79
C LYS A 215 18.28 -5.94 11.79
N ILE A 216 18.03 -4.86 12.52
CA ILE A 216 16.97 -4.79 13.54
C ILE A 216 15.69 -4.20 12.93
N TYR A 217 14.58 -4.94 13.05
CA TYR A 217 13.24 -4.49 12.73
C TYR A 217 12.45 -4.30 14.03
N GLU A 218 12.12 -3.05 14.36
CA GLU A 218 11.43 -2.70 15.60
C GLU A 218 10.01 -2.23 15.32
N ILE A 219 9.04 -2.77 16.05
CA ILE A 219 7.64 -2.38 15.99
C ILE A 219 7.34 -1.45 17.16
N GLN A 220 6.89 -0.25 16.85
CA GLN A 220 6.54 0.77 17.83
C GLN A 220 5.07 1.15 17.70
N PHE A 221 4.31 1.06 18.79
CA PHE A 221 2.95 1.57 18.83
C PHE A 221 2.96 3.08 19.04
N VAL A 222 2.26 3.81 18.17
CA VAL A 222 2.20 5.27 18.20
C VAL A 222 0.79 5.77 18.54
N GLU A 223 0.73 6.94 19.16
CA GLU A 223 -0.53 7.61 19.50
C GLU A 223 -1.32 8.03 18.25
N SER A 224 -2.64 8.16 18.37
CA SER A 224 -3.55 8.47 17.25
C SER A 224 -3.25 9.79 16.54
N ASP A 225 -2.63 10.75 17.24
CA ASP A 225 -2.20 12.02 16.63
C ASP A 225 -1.22 11.82 15.47
N THR A 226 -0.41 10.75 15.49
CA THR A 226 0.55 10.45 14.41
C THR A 226 -0.15 10.12 13.09
N PRO A 227 -1.01 9.07 13.00
CA PRO A 227 -1.76 8.79 11.79
C PRO A 227 -2.73 9.91 11.42
N GLU A 228 -3.34 10.62 12.38
CA GLU A 228 -4.25 11.73 12.09
C GLU A 228 -3.53 12.91 11.39
N ARG A 229 -2.37 13.33 11.89
CA ARG A 229 -1.57 14.38 11.24
C ARG A 229 -1.09 13.94 9.87
N TRP A 230 -0.65 12.69 9.74
CA TRP A 230 -0.24 12.13 8.46
C TRP A 230 -1.40 12.14 7.45
N LEU A 231 -2.58 11.64 7.83
CA LEU A 231 -3.74 11.54 6.94
C LEU A 231 -4.19 12.92 6.45
N ARG A 232 -4.26 13.93 7.33
CA ARG A 232 -4.62 15.31 6.95
C ARG A 232 -3.68 15.91 5.91
N ARG A 233 -2.37 15.61 6.02
CA ARG A 233 -1.36 16.04 5.04
C ARG A 233 -1.60 15.40 3.68
N ILE A 234 -1.84 14.09 3.68
CA ILE A 234 -2.10 13.32 2.45
C ILE A 234 -3.39 13.78 1.76
N GLU A 235 -4.49 13.91 2.50
CA GLU A 235 -5.77 14.40 1.97
C GLU A 235 -5.69 15.82 1.41
N THR A 236 -4.72 16.62 1.86
CA THR A 236 -4.44 17.96 1.31
C THR A 236 -3.65 17.87 0.01
N ALA A 237 -2.65 16.99 -0.07
CA ALA A 237 -1.81 16.79 -1.25
C ALA A 237 -2.56 16.14 -2.43
N THR A 238 -3.63 15.38 -2.16
CA THR A 238 -4.44 14.67 -3.18
C THR A 238 -5.61 15.47 -3.73
N LYS A 239 -5.93 16.63 -3.15
CA LYS A 239 -6.91 17.59 -3.70
C LYS A 239 -6.33 18.34 -4.89
#